data_AF-A0A374C0H8-F1
#
_entry.id   AF-A0A374C0H8-F1
#
_cell.length_a   1.000
_cell.length_b   1.000
_cell.length_c   1.000
_cell.angle_alpha   90.00
_cell.angle_beta   90.00
_cell.angle_gamma   90.00
#
_symmetry.space_group_name_H-M   'P 1'
#
loop_
_entity.id
_entity.type
_entity.pdbx_description
1 polymer ?
#
loop_
_entity_poly.entity_id
_entity_poly.type
_entity_poly.pdbx_seq_one_letter_code
_entity_poly.pdbx_strand_id
1 'polypeptide(L)'
;MNLNSGEIHELEIDFGGATRFIGINPQPDYTTMSGFGYTDSKKIEQISFKGLKTYCQFVETSGIQSVRVYLLTAICSLFFTLFIKTLVKLIADCWGYWIMRQNK
;
A
#
# COMPACT_ATOMS: atom_id res chain seq x y z
N MET A 1 17.89 40.28 -16.64
CA MET A 1 17.88 39.89 -15.21
C MET A 1 18.57 38.55 -15.11
N ASN A 2 19.72 38.54 -14.46
CA ASN A 2 20.64 37.42 -14.39
C ASN A 2 20.11 36.47 -13.30
N LEU A 3 19.52 35.34 -13.69
CA LEU A 3 19.22 34.27 -12.74
C LEU A 3 20.57 33.69 -12.35
N ASN A 4 21.02 34.07 -11.15
CA ASN A 4 22.18 33.52 -10.49
C ASN A 4 21.87 32.03 -10.24
N SER A 5 22.15 31.17 -11.23
CA SER A 5 22.08 29.72 -11.08
C SER A 5 23.22 29.33 -10.17
N GLY A 6 22.97 29.33 -8.86
CA GLY A 6 23.85 28.64 -7.92
C GLY A 6 24.06 27.24 -8.48
N GLU A 7 25.31 26.89 -8.78
CA GLU A 7 25.66 25.57 -9.28
C GLU A 7 25.11 24.54 -8.30
N ILE A 8 24.13 23.75 -8.75
CA ILE A 8 23.59 22.66 -7.95
C ILE A 8 24.66 21.58 -7.96
N HIS A 9 25.46 21.54 -6.90
CA HIS A 9 26.53 20.55 -6.73
C HIS A 9 25.98 19.18 -6.31
N GLU A 10 24.79 19.15 -5.72
CA GLU A 10 24.14 17.93 -5.26
C GLU A 10 22.62 18.05 -5.33
N LEU A 11 21.97 16.98 -5.78
CA LEU A 11 20.52 16.83 -5.79
C LEU A 11 20.16 15.55 -5.03
N GLU A 12 19.56 15.70 -3.85
CA GLU A 12 19.06 14.60 -3.03
C GLU A 12 17.54 14.59 -2.98
N ILE A 13 16.95 13.40 -3.02
CA ILE A 13 15.52 13.18 -2.85
C ILE A 13 15.31 12.20 -1.70
N ASP A 14 14.76 12.70 -0.59
CA ASP A 14 14.41 11.91 0.59
C ASP A 14 12.88 11.78 0.72
N PHE A 15 12.42 10.54 0.93
CA PHE A 15 11.02 10.18 1.09
C PHE A 15 10.64 9.99 2.58
N GLY A 16 11.58 10.16 3.50
CA GLY A 16 11.33 10.15 4.95
C GLY A 16 11.03 8.78 5.56
N GLY A 17 11.14 7.70 4.78
CA GLY A 17 10.85 6.34 5.23
C GLY A 17 11.29 5.27 4.23
N ALA A 18 11.30 4.01 4.66
CA ALA A 18 11.80 2.90 3.84
C ALA A 18 11.02 2.78 2.53
N THR A 19 11.71 3.02 1.41
CA THR A 19 11.07 3.14 0.08
C THR A 19 11.83 2.32 -0.95
N ARG A 20 11.10 1.59 -1.78
CA ARG A 20 11.65 0.94 -2.96
C ARG A 20 11.45 1.83 -4.18
N PHE A 21 12.51 1.97 -4.97
CA PHE A 21 12.50 2.78 -6.18
C PHE A 21 12.64 1.89 -7.41
N ILE A 22 11.84 2.13 -8.44
CA ILE A 22 11.93 1.46 -9.74
C ILE A 22 11.82 2.48 -10.88
N GLY A 23 12.51 2.19 -11.99
CA GLY A 23 12.43 3.01 -13.20
C GLY A 23 13.11 4.38 -13.10
N ILE A 24 14.12 4.54 -12.22
CA ILE A 24 14.88 5.77 -12.11
C ILE A 24 15.81 5.92 -13.34
N ASN A 25 15.68 7.02 -14.08
CA ASN A 25 16.59 7.40 -15.15
C ASN A 25 16.75 8.93 -15.18
N PRO A 26 17.97 9.49 -15.09
CA PRO A 26 19.29 8.82 -14.99
C PRO A 26 19.49 8.09 -13.67
N GLN A 27 20.34 7.04 -13.66
CA GLN A 27 20.60 6.24 -12.47
C GLN A 27 21.29 7.07 -11.37
N PRO A 28 20.84 7.00 -10.10
CA PRO A 28 21.43 7.75 -8.99
C PRO A 28 22.90 7.41 -8.78
N ASP A 29 23.64 8.34 -8.19
CA ASP A 29 25.04 8.10 -7.78
C ASP A 29 25.09 7.32 -6.46
N TYR A 30 24.14 7.61 -5.56
CA TYR A 30 23.95 6.87 -4.33
C TYR A 30 22.45 6.65 -4.04
N THR A 31 22.18 5.59 -3.30
CA THR A 31 20.82 5.22 -2.84
C THR A 31 20.88 4.90 -1.35
N THR A 32 19.96 5.49 -0.59
CA THR A 32 19.76 5.19 0.84
C THR A 32 18.48 4.37 1.01
N MET A 33 18.13 3.99 2.25
CA MET A 33 16.87 3.30 2.51
C MET A 33 15.64 4.17 2.26
N SER A 34 15.77 5.49 2.41
CA SER A 34 14.66 6.44 2.32
C SER A 34 14.74 7.34 1.08
N GLY A 35 15.84 7.30 0.32
CA GLY A 35 16.06 8.24 -0.75
C GLY A 35 17.18 7.85 -1.70
N PHE A 36 17.55 8.79 -2.55
CA PHE A 36 18.66 8.67 -3.49
C PHE A 36 19.13 10.05 -3.92
N GLY A 37 20.36 10.14 -4.44
CA GLY A 37 20.93 11.42 -4.85
C GLY A 37 21.88 11.36 -6.04
N TYR A 38 22.21 12.56 -6.51
CA TYR A 38 23.04 12.84 -7.66
C TYR A 38 24.09 13.88 -7.27
N THR A 39 25.34 13.57 -7.57
CA THR A 39 26.51 14.45 -7.44
C THR A 39 27.12 14.76 -8.82
N ASP A 40 26.83 13.95 -9.84
CA ASP A 40 27.29 14.20 -11.20
C ASP A 40 26.51 15.35 -11.86
N SER A 41 27.21 16.43 -12.18
CA SER A 41 26.66 17.62 -12.81
C SER A 41 25.97 17.34 -14.14
N LYS A 42 26.41 16.34 -14.91
CA LYS A 42 25.75 15.96 -16.18
C LYS A 42 24.39 15.32 -15.94
N LYS A 43 24.26 14.52 -14.89
CA LYS A 43 22.98 13.90 -14.52
C LYS A 43 22.02 14.94 -13.97
N ILE A 44 22.52 15.88 -13.17
CA ILE A 44 21.73 17.01 -12.64
C ILE A 44 21.23 17.91 -13.78
N GLU A 45 22.09 18.24 -14.74
CA GLU A 45 21.71 19.00 -15.94
C GLU A 45 20.67 18.25 -16.78
N GLN A 46 20.84 16.94 -16.96
CA GLN A 46 19.87 16.10 -17.65
C GLN A 46 18.51 16.09 -16.93
N ILE A 47 18.49 16.02 -15.60
CA ILE A 47 17.28 16.09 -14.79
C ILE A 47 16.64 17.47 -14.90
N SER A 48 17.44 18.55 -14.88
CA SER A 48 16.96 19.91 -15.07
C SER A 48 16.28 20.09 -16.43
N PHE A 49 16.82 19.49 -17.50
CA PHE A 49 16.28 19.60 -18.85
C PHE A 49 15.08 18.66 -19.13
N LYS A 50 15.14 17.40 -18.67
CA LYS A 50 14.14 16.36 -19.01
C LYS A 50 13.14 16.06 -17.89
N GLY A 51 13.41 16.55 -16.69
CA GLY A 51 12.74 16.12 -15.46
C GLY A 51 13.21 14.73 -15.01
N LEU A 52 12.89 14.38 -13.77
CA LEU A 52 13.12 13.06 -13.21
C LEU A 52 11.78 12.34 -13.04
N LYS A 53 11.70 11.10 -13.54
CA LYS A 53 10.57 10.20 -13.30
C LYS A 53 11.04 8.98 -12.54
N THR A 54 10.33 8.65 -11.47
CA THR A 54 10.58 7.48 -10.64
C THR A 54 9.25 6.95 -10.10
N TYR A 55 9.16 5.65 -9.90
CA TYR A 55 8.06 5.03 -9.17
C TYR A 55 8.58 4.63 -7.79
N CYS A 56 7.89 5.10 -6.76
CA CYS A 56 8.21 4.81 -5.36
C CYS A 56 7.13 3.91 -4.75
N GLN A 57 7.57 2.89 -4.01
CA GLN A 57 6.71 2.08 -3.17
C GLN A 57 7.18 2.18 -1.72
N PHE A 58 6.38 2.82 -0.88
CA PHE A 58 6.61 2.87 0.57
C PHE A 58 6.43 1.48 1.17
N VAL A 59 7.49 0.95 1.78
CA VAL A 59 7.49 -0.40 2.36
C VAL A 59 6.53 -0.45 3.55
N GLU A 60 6.41 0.62 4.32
CA GLU A 60 5.55 0.72 5.50
C GLU A 60 4.06 0.60 5.16
N THR A 61 3.63 1.17 4.03
CA THR A 61 2.23 1.14 3.60
C THR A 61 1.76 -0.28 3.25
N SER A 62 2.68 -1.15 2.82
CA SER A 62 2.35 -2.55 2.50
C SER A 62 1.91 -3.34 3.74
N GLY A 63 2.51 -3.07 4.90
CA GLY A 63 2.10 -3.69 6.17
C GLY A 63 0.73 -3.19 6.63
N ILE A 64 0.48 -1.88 6.50
CA ILE A 64 -0.80 -1.26 6.91
C ILE A 64 -1.97 -1.81 6.10
N GLN A 65 -1.78 -2.04 4.79
CA GLN A 65 -2.82 -2.61 3.94
C GLN A 65 -3.22 -4.02 4.39
N SER A 66 -2.25 -4.87 4.73
CA SER A 66 -2.49 -6.22 5.26
C SER A 66 -3.27 -6.19 6.58
N VAL A 67 -2.93 -5.27 7.48
CA VAL A 67 -3.65 -5.11 8.76
C VAL A 67 -5.11 -4.69 8.53
N ARG A 68 -5.36 -3.76 7.59
CA ARG A 68 -6.73 -3.32 7.24
C ARG A 68 -7.57 -4.48 6.69
N VAL A 69 -6.99 -5.29 5.80
CA VAL A 69 -7.67 -6.46 5.23
C VAL A 69 -7.97 -7.48 6.32
N TYR A 70 -7.00 -7.79 7.18
CA TYR A 70 -7.18 -8.73 8.28
C TYR A 70 -8.33 -8.30 9.20
N LEU A 71 -8.35 -7.02 9.62
CA LEU A 71 -9.37 -6.50 10.50
C LEU A 71 -10.76 -6.55 9.86
N LEU A 72 -10.87 -6.21 8.57
CA LEU A 72 -12.12 -6.32 7.83
C LEU A 72 -12.59 -7.78 7.74
N THR A 73 -11.69 -8.71 7.43
CA THR A 73 -12.03 -10.14 7.36
C THR A 73 -12.48 -10.70 8.70
N ALA A 74 -11.81 -10.33 9.80
CA ALA A 74 -12.16 -10.79 11.13
C ALA A 74 -13.58 -10.32 11.53
N ILE A 75 -13.91 -9.06 11.25
CA ILE A 75 -15.26 -8.53 11.50
C ILE A 75 -16.29 -9.28 10.64
N CYS A 76 -16.03 -9.44 9.34
CA CYS A 76 -16.93 -10.18 8.45
C CYS A 76 -17.14 -11.62 8.92
N SER A 77 -16.09 -12.32 9.37
CA SER A 77 -16.19 -13.69 9.88
C SER A 77 -17.06 -13.77 11.13
N LEU A 78 -16.97 -12.82 12.06
CA LEU A 78 -17.84 -12.78 13.25
C LEU A 78 -19.33 -12.67 12.86
N PHE A 79 -19.66 -11.75 11.96
CA PHE A 79 -21.04 -11.62 11.46
C PHE A 79 -21.50 -12.87 10.72
N PHE A 80 -20.62 -13.49 9.93
CA PHE A 80 -20.94 -14.70 9.20
C PHE A 80 -21.20 -15.90 10.12
N THR A 81 -20.43 -16.05 11.20
CA THR A 81 -20.68 -17.11 12.21
C THR A 81 -22.02 -16.91 12.91
N LEU A 82 -22.37 -15.67 13.29
CA LEU A 82 -23.66 -15.36 13.91
C LEU A 82 -24.82 -15.62 12.94
N PHE A 83 -24.64 -15.27 11.66
CA PHE A 83 -25.61 -15.52 10.60
C PHE A 83 -25.87 -17.03 10.42
N ILE A 84 -24.81 -17.83 10.29
CA ILE A 84 -24.92 -19.30 10.19
C ILE A 84 -25.62 -19.88 11.42
N LYS A 85 -25.22 -19.48 12.63
CA LYS A 85 -25.83 -19.98 13.87
C LYS A 85 -27.33 -19.72 13.91
N THR A 86 -27.75 -18.55 13.45
CA THR A 86 -29.16 -18.17 13.39
C THR A 86 -29.91 -18.98 12.33
N LEU A 87 -29.32 -19.17 11.15
CA LEU A 87 -29.90 -20.00 10.09
C LEU A 87 -30.07 -21.46 10.52
N VAL A 88 -29.06 -22.05 11.15
CA VAL A 88 -29.13 -23.44 11.64
C VAL A 88 -30.26 -23.60 12.66
N LYS A 89 -30.40 -22.63 13.57
CA LYS A 89 -31.49 -22.64 14.55
C LYS A 89 -32.86 -22.55 13.88
N LEU A 90 -33.03 -21.64 12.92
CA LEU A 90 -34.28 -21.52 12.16
C LEU A 90 -34.63 -22.80 11.40
N ILE A 91 -33.65 -23.44 10.76
CA ILE A 91 -33.85 -24.72 10.05
C ILE A 91 -34.26 -25.81 11.04
N ALA A 92 -33.60 -25.91 12.20
CA ALA A 92 -33.94 -26.89 13.23
C ALA A 92 -35.37 -26.68 13.78
N ASP A 93 -35.75 -25.43 14.06
CA ASP A 93 -37.09 -25.10 14.55
C ASP A 93 -38.18 -25.41 13.50
N CYS A 94 -37.94 -25.06 12.23
CA CYS A 94 -38.84 -25.39 11.12
C CYS A 94 -38.97 -26.92 10.91
N TRP A 95 -37.85 -27.65 11.03
CA TRP A 95 -37.85 -29.11 10.90
C TRP A 95 -38.62 -29.78 12.05
N GLY A 96 -38.41 -29.32 13.29
CA GLY A 96 -39.16 -29.79 14.46
C GLY A 96 -40.66 -29.55 14.31
N TYR A 97 -41.05 -28.36 13.84
CA TYR A 97 -42.46 -28.02 13.57
C TYR A 97 -43.07 -28.90 12.48
N TRP A 98 -42.31 -29.21 11.42
CA TRP A 98 -42.77 -30.08 10.34
C TRP A 98 -42.99 -31.54 10.80
N ILE A 99 -42.09 -32.10 11.62
CA ILE A 99 -42.25 -33.44 12.20
C ILE A 99 -43.48 -33.52 13.09
N MET A 100 -43.72 -32.52 13.95
CA MET A 100 -44.91 -32.52 14.82
C MET A 100 -46.22 -32.48 14.04
N ARG A 101 -46.21 -31.87 12.83
CA ARG A 101 -47.38 -31.82 11.94
C ARG A 101 -47.68 -33.16 11.26
N GLN A 102 -46.69 -34.03 11.06
CA GLN A 102 -46.89 -35.37 10.45
C GLN A 102 -47.40 -36.43 11.43
N ASN A 103 -47.19 -36.23 12.74
CA ASN A 103 -47.59 -37.16 13.81
C ASN A 103 -48.98 -36.86 14.42
N LYS A 104 -49.77 -35.99 13.80
CA LYS A 104 -51.09 -35.55 14.27
C LYS A 104 -52.14 -35.78 13.21
#